data_AF-A0A523FZ51-F1
#
_entry.id   AF-A0A523FZ51-F1
#
_cell.length_a   1.000
_cell.length_b   1.000
_cell.length_c   1.000
_cell.angle_alpha   90.00
_cell.angle_beta   90.00
_cell.angle_gamma   90.00
#
_symmetry.space_group_name_H-M   'P 1'
#
loop_
_entity.id
_entity.type
_entity.pdbx_description
1 polymer ?
#
loop_
_entity_poly.entity_id
_entity_poly.type
_entity_poly.pdbx_seq_one_letter_code
_entity_poly.pdbx_strand_id
1 'polypeptide(L)'
;MDDRQFDDIVKNKLESLTPPYREDAWKALDFRLDLLAPLPWYSRWKSLLVASSLGVITLLNIGLLYKVDSHQNQLKQLLKEISVVNRGVSGVDTVYIVTENYLGASFLANSNGFAVSSFTGSGTLDFLDPLTIYKFTASAADHTTTVSGVNGQSEIPLASAGSEISWQLNRQVTRVQSLDPFDQVYNLSVPNGDEMYVRGVVLPPSKKKWDHPLDPRLGLSFGYLIPDPDVGERFVTSRQSLLIETPVRGNFHLLSGLSFQEITYKLDDVDDNNFERTTLLKYPDFGSFITSPDEILVENKMLQIPLYFRYYKPLNRNWSVFAGGGPTVDILLNQTFTYSFLVIRNEQLVKFDEIKESNDLKISLGSISGNIGVEHYFSRRLSAQMELNYQYGLGKIGLEGRSFNSFAVSGGLFYKLNSNRRR
;
A
#
# COMPACT_ATOMS: atom_id res chain seq x y z
N MET A 1 38.73 39.59 53.49
CA MET A 1 39.19 40.29 52.27
C MET A 1 38.12 41.31 51.97
N ASP A 2 38.50 42.59 51.92
CA ASP A 2 37.54 43.68 51.63
C ASP A 2 37.14 43.62 50.15
N ASP A 3 35.90 43.98 49.82
CA ASP A 3 35.38 43.89 48.45
C ASP A 3 36.26 44.69 47.47
N ARG A 4 36.84 45.80 47.95
CA ARG A 4 37.82 46.61 47.19
C ARG A 4 39.09 45.83 46.84
N GLN A 5 39.58 44.99 47.75
CA GLN A 5 40.76 44.17 47.49
C GLN A 5 40.46 43.05 46.49
N PHE A 6 39.22 42.55 46.45
CA PHE A 6 38.81 41.58 45.44
C PHE A 6 38.72 42.20 44.06
N ASP A 7 38.07 43.35 43.94
CA ASP A 7 37.94 44.06 42.67
C ASP A 7 39.31 44.49 42.12
N ASP A 8 40.21 45.01 42.96
CA ASP A 8 41.55 45.40 42.53
C ASP A 8 42.39 44.22 42.04
N ILE A 9 42.25 43.03 42.65
CA ILE A 9 42.96 41.83 42.23
C ILE A 9 42.39 41.27 40.92
N VAL A 10 41.07 41.27 40.76
CA VAL A 10 40.41 40.81 39.53
C VAL A 10 40.73 41.76 38.37
N LYS A 11 40.65 43.06 38.60
CA LYS A 11 40.94 44.08 37.60
C LYS A 11 42.40 44.03 37.15
N ASN A 12 43.36 44.01 38.08
CA ASN A 12 44.78 43.91 37.73
C ASN A 12 45.09 42.60 36.97
N LYS A 13 44.44 41.48 37.32
CA LYS A 13 44.60 40.22 36.56
C LYS A 13 44.02 40.33 35.15
N LEU A 14 42.84 40.90 34.98
CA LEU A 14 42.21 41.08 33.67
C LEU A 14 43.00 42.04 32.77
N GLU A 15 43.55 43.12 33.34
CA GLU A 15 44.38 44.09 32.61
C GLU A 15 45.78 43.53 32.29
N SER A 16 46.29 42.58 33.08
CA SER A 16 47.58 41.93 32.82
C SER A 16 47.55 40.87 31.70
N LEU A 17 46.36 40.44 31.25
CA LEU A 17 46.24 39.45 30.17
C LEU A 17 46.43 40.12 28.81
N THR A 18 47.65 40.02 28.27
CA THR A 18 47.93 40.31 26.85
C THR A 18 47.61 39.08 25.99
N PRO A 19 46.87 39.23 24.87
CA PRO A 19 46.49 40.48 24.20
C PRO A 19 45.26 41.19 24.83
N PRO A 20 45.16 42.53 24.69
CA PRO A 20 44.02 43.30 25.20
C PRO A 20 42.69 42.75 24.66
N TYR A 21 41.61 42.95 25.41
CA TYR A 21 40.27 42.48 25.06
C TYR A 21 39.94 42.71 23.57
N ARG A 22 39.67 41.62 22.85
CA ARG A 22 39.22 41.66 21.45
C ARG A 22 37.83 41.05 21.37
N GLU A 23 36.85 41.86 21.01
CA GLU A 23 35.46 41.42 20.84
C GLU A 23 35.34 40.28 19.81
N ASP A 24 36.18 40.30 18.77
CA ASP A 24 36.27 39.25 17.75
C ASP A 24 36.67 37.89 18.34
N ALA A 25 37.56 37.88 19.33
CA ALA A 25 38.00 36.65 20.00
C ALA A 25 36.89 36.07 20.89
N TRP A 26 36.09 36.93 21.51
CA TRP A 26 34.91 36.51 22.28
C TRP A 26 33.80 35.97 21.39
N LYS A 27 33.51 36.59 20.24
CA LYS A 27 32.55 36.03 19.25
C LYS A 27 33.01 34.67 18.72
N ALA A 28 34.32 34.49 18.50
CA ALA A 28 34.88 33.20 18.11
C ALA A 28 34.82 32.16 19.23
N LEU A 29 34.95 32.57 20.50
CA LEU A 29 34.82 31.70 21.67
C LEU A 29 33.36 31.32 21.90
N ASP A 30 32.43 32.26 21.80
CA ASP A 30 30.98 32.07 21.97
C ASP A 30 30.45 31.07 20.95
N PHE A 31 30.85 31.22 19.68
CA PHE A 31 30.55 30.24 18.64
C PHE A 31 31.12 28.84 18.95
N ARG A 32 32.31 28.75 19.55
CA ARG A 32 32.91 27.47 19.97
C ARG A 32 32.24 26.89 21.22
N LEU A 33 31.74 27.73 22.11
CA LEU A 33 31.00 27.34 23.31
C LEU A 33 29.59 26.86 22.95
N ASP A 34 28.93 27.44 21.94
CA ASP A 34 27.68 26.94 21.38
C ASP A 34 27.87 25.58 20.69
N LEU A 35 29.02 25.36 20.03
CA LEU A 35 29.41 24.05 19.50
C LEU A 35 29.73 23.01 20.59
N LEU A 36 30.13 23.47 21.78
CA LEU A 36 30.41 22.65 22.96
C LEU A 36 29.25 22.61 23.95
N ALA A 37 28.13 23.31 23.66
CA ALA A 37 26.95 23.28 24.47
C ALA A 37 26.59 21.80 24.65
N PRO A 38 26.41 21.33 25.90
CA PRO A 38 26.24 19.92 26.18
C PRO A 38 25.09 19.43 25.32
N LEU A 39 25.42 18.58 24.34
CA LEU A 39 24.45 17.95 23.46
C LEU A 39 23.28 17.52 24.36
N PRO A 40 22.04 17.97 24.05
CA PRO A 40 20.93 17.77 24.96
C PRO A 40 20.93 16.33 25.43
N TRP A 41 20.71 16.08 26.72
CA TRP A 41 20.92 14.76 27.34
C TRP A 41 20.16 13.63 26.60
N TYR A 42 19.08 13.95 25.89
CA TYR A 42 18.31 13.05 25.02
C TYR A 42 19.00 12.69 23.69
N SER A 43 20.07 13.36 23.28
CA SER A 43 20.81 13.11 22.04
C SER A 43 21.44 11.72 21.99
N ARG A 44 21.93 11.21 23.14
CA ARG A 44 22.42 9.84 23.30
C ARG A 44 21.32 8.80 23.02
N TRP A 45 20.07 9.20 23.23
CA TRP A 45 18.90 8.34 23.05
C TRP A 45 18.19 8.58 21.71
N LYS A 46 18.62 9.54 20.86
CA LYS A 46 17.93 9.84 19.59
C LYS A 46 17.80 8.62 18.68
N SER A 47 18.86 7.82 18.54
CA SER A 47 18.79 6.57 17.76
C SER A 47 17.83 5.56 18.36
N LEU A 48 17.79 5.47 19.69
CA LEU A 48 16.94 4.54 20.43
C LEU A 48 15.46 4.98 20.40
N LEU A 49 15.18 6.29 20.47
CA LEU A 49 13.86 6.89 20.29
C LEU A 49 13.36 6.73 18.85
N VAL A 50 14.22 6.91 17.85
CA VAL A 50 13.85 6.67 16.44
C VAL A 50 13.58 5.17 16.23
N ALA A 51 14.44 4.29 16.73
CA ALA A 51 14.24 2.85 16.63
C ALA A 51 12.99 2.37 17.37
N SER A 52 12.72 2.88 18.57
CA SER A 52 11.52 2.53 19.34
C SER A 52 10.25 3.06 18.66
N SER A 53 10.27 4.29 18.12
CA SER A 53 9.14 4.82 17.36
C SER A 53 8.84 3.98 16.11
N LEU A 54 9.87 3.54 15.38
CA LEU A 54 9.71 2.62 14.24
C LEU A 54 9.15 1.26 14.69
N GLY A 55 9.61 0.74 15.81
CA GLY A 55 9.09 -0.49 16.40
C GLY A 55 7.61 -0.38 16.77
N VAL A 56 7.21 0.70 17.43
CA VAL A 56 5.81 0.97 17.81
C VAL A 56 4.93 1.12 16.57
N ILE A 57 5.39 1.88 15.55
CA ILE A 57 4.66 2.03 14.28
C ILE A 57 4.52 0.68 13.57
N THR A 58 5.57 -0.15 13.55
CA THR A 58 5.53 -1.47 12.93
C THR A 58 4.55 -2.39 13.65
N LEU A 59 4.56 -2.41 14.98
CA LEU A 59 3.63 -3.20 15.79
C LEU A 59 2.18 -2.73 15.63
N LEU A 60 1.94 -1.42 15.55
CA LEU A 60 0.63 -0.85 15.24
C LEU A 60 0.12 -1.32 13.86
N ASN A 61 0.98 -1.28 12.85
CA ASN A 61 0.63 -1.75 11.51
C ASN A 61 0.34 -3.26 11.50
N ILE A 62 1.14 -4.09 12.18
CA ILE A 62 0.88 -5.54 12.30
C ILE A 62 -0.45 -5.80 13.03
N GLY A 63 -0.73 -5.07 14.12
CA GLY A 63 -1.98 -5.18 14.86
C GLY A 63 -3.20 -4.80 14.03
N LEU A 64 -3.10 -3.73 13.23
CA LEU A 64 -4.14 -3.33 12.27
C LEU A 64 -4.38 -4.41 11.21
N LEU A 65 -3.31 -4.98 10.63
CA LEU A 65 -3.42 -6.07 9.66
C LEU A 65 -4.09 -7.31 10.25
N TYR A 66 -3.76 -7.66 11.50
CA TYR A 66 -4.40 -8.79 12.20
C TYR A 66 -5.89 -8.55 12.43
N LYS A 67 -6.29 -7.33 12.79
CA LYS A 67 -7.71 -6.97 12.99
C LYS A 67 -8.49 -7.03 11.67
N VAL A 68 -7.89 -6.59 10.57
CA VAL A 68 -8.49 -6.70 9.23
C VAL A 68 -8.70 -8.16 8.83
N ASP A 69 -7.70 -9.03 9.05
CA ASP A 69 -7.83 -10.47 8.76
C ASP A 69 -8.94 -11.13 9.62
N SER A 70 -9.03 -10.75 10.90
CA SER A 70 -10.09 -11.21 11.79
C SER A 70 -11.49 -10.86 11.27
N HIS A 71 -11.69 -9.63 10.78
CA HIS A 71 -12.96 -9.21 10.18
C HIS A 71 -13.26 -9.92 8.85
N GLN A 72 -12.25 -10.21 8.02
CA GLN A 72 -12.47 -11.03 6.82
C GLN A 72 -12.92 -12.45 7.14
N ASN A 73 -12.41 -13.03 8.23
CA ASN A 73 -12.82 -14.35 8.67
C ASN A 73 -14.28 -14.35 9.19
N GLN A 74 -14.72 -13.28 9.86
CA GLN A 74 -16.13 -13.09 10.23
C GLN A 74 -17.04 -12.96 8.99
N LEU A 75 -16.63 -12.19 7.99
CA LEU A 75 -17.38 -12.07 6.72
C LEU A 75 -17.50 -13.40 5.98
N LYS A 76 -16.43 -14.20 5.95
CA LYS A 76 -16.45 -15.56 5.37
C LYS A 76 -17.42 -16.48 6.11
N GLN A 77 -17.50 -16.38 7.43
CA GLN A 77 -18.46 -17.14 8.23
C GLN A 77 -19.91 -16.72 7.92
N LEU A 78 -20.20 -15.41 7.88
CA LEU A 78 -21.53 -14.91 7.54
C LEU A 78 -21.96 -15.31 6.12
N LEU A 79 -21.07 -15.22 5.13
CA LEU A 79 -21.35 -15.67 3.76
C LEU A 79 -21.64 -17.18 3.70
N LYS A 80 -20.92 -17.97 4.51
CA LYS A 80 -21.17 -19.41 4.64
C LYS A 80 -22.54 -19.68 5.25
N GLU A 81 -22.94 -18.96 6.30
CA GLU A 81 -24.28 -19.08 6.90
C GLU A 81 -25.40 -18.71 5.93
N ILE A 82 -25.27 -17.59 5.19
CA ILE A 82 -26.23 -17.19 4.15
C ILE A 82 -26.34 -18.27 3.06
N SER A 83 -25.22 -18.88 2.65
CA SER A 83 -25.23 -19.96 1.65
C SER A 83 -25.94 -21.23 2.12
N VAL A 84 -25.95 -21.50 3.42
CA VAL A 84 -26.68 -22.63 4.02
C VAL A 84 -28.18 -22.33 4.08
N VAL A 85 -28.57 -21.10 4.42
CA VAL A 85 -29.97 -20.67 4.43
C VAL A 85 -30.57 -20.73 3.01
N ASN A 86 -29.84 -20.29 1.99
CA ASN A 86 -30.30 -20.37 0.60
C ASN A 86 -30.45 -21.80 0.05
N ARG A 87 -29.80 -22.81 0.67
CA ARG A 87 -30.01 -24.22 0.31
C ARG A 87 -31.27 -24.82 0.95
N GLY A 88 -31.85 -24.17 1.97
CA GLY A 88 -33.09 -24.59 2.62
C GLY A 88 -34.37 -24.13 1.93
N VAL A 89 -34.27 -23.20 0.96
CA VAL A 89 -35.41 -22.73 0.16
C VAL A 89 -35.49 -23.55 -1.13
N SER A 90 -35.81 -24.85 -0.99
CA SER A 90 -36.16 -25.72 -2.14
C SER A 90 -37.66 -25.67 -2.44
N GLY A 91 -38.28 -24.50 -2.29
CA GLY A 91 -39.58 -24.17 -2.83
C GLY A 91 -39.35 -23.33 -4.08
N VAL A 92 -39.58 -23.92 -5.25
CA VAL A 92 -39.35 -23.34 -6.57
C VAL A 92 -40.10 -22.01 -6.69
N ASP A 93 -39.36 -20.91 -6.65
CA ASP A 93 -39.79 -19.65 -7.28
C ASP A 93 -38.68 -19.20 -8.22
N THR A 94 -38.99 -19.24 -9.51
CA THR A 94 -38.06 -18.98 -10.59
C THR A 94 -37.78 -17.48 -10.65
N VAL A 95 -36.66 -17.04 -10.07
CA VAL A 95 -36.18 -15.65 -10.22
C VAL A 95 -35.36 -15.56 -11.51
N TYR A 96 -35.88 -14.86 -12.51
CA TYR A 96 -35.13 -14.51 -13.72
C TYR A 96 -34.24 -13.30 -13.42
N ILE A 97 -32.92 -13.48 -13.50
CA ILE A 97 -31.97 -12.36 -13.56
C ILE A 97 -31.58 -12.19 -15.03
N VAL A 98 -32.04 -11.09 -15.63
CA VAL A 98 -31.61 -10.65 -16.95
C VAL A 98 -30.37 -9.78 -16.77
N THR A 99 -29.22 -10.24 -17.25
CA THR A 99 -28.01 -9.44 -17.38
C THR A 99 -27.78 -9.12 -18.85
N GLU A 100 -27.96 -7.84 -19.21
CA GLU A 100 -27.51 -7.32 -20.50
C GLU A 100 -26.00 -7.11 -20.44
N ASN A 101 -25.25 -7.94 -21.18
CA ASN A 101 -23.80 -7.79 -21.35
C ASN A 101 -23.51 -7.11 -22.69
N TYR A 102 -23.12 -5.82 -22.65
CA TYR A 102 -22.28 -5.23 -23.68
C TYR A 102 -20.84 -5.72 -23.50
N LEU A 103 -20.36 -6.51 -24.46
CA LEU A 103 -18.94 -6.80 -24.77
C LEU A 103 -17.94 -6.69 -23.61
N GLY A 104 -17.71 -7.82 -22.93
CA GLY A 104 -16.56 -8.00 -22.04
C GLY A 104 -16.73 -9.24 -21.17
N ALA A 105 -16.12 -10.36 -21.58
CA ALA A 105 -16.24 -11.65 -20.91
C ALA A 105 -15.85 -11.57 -19.41
N SER A 106 -16.75 -12.00 -18.54
CA SER A 106 -16.49 -12.24 -17.12
C SER A 106 -16.48 -13.74 -16.83
N PHE A 107 -15.41 -14.23 -16.19
CA PHE A 107 -15.27 -15.62 -15.74
C PHE A 107 -15.63 -15.74 -14.25
N LEU A 108 -16.50 -16.68 -13.91
CA LEU A 108 -16.76 -17.15 -12.54
C LEU A 108 -16.43 -18.65 -12.50
N ALA A 109 -15.46 -19.03 -11.68
CA ALA A 109 -15.04 -20.41 -11.49
C ALA A 109 -15.77 -21.02 -10.28
N ASN A 110 -16.47 -22.12 -10.49
CA ASN A 110 -16.95 -23.00 -9.42
C ASN A 110 -16.08 -24.27 -9.39
N SER A 111 -15.69 -24.70 -8.19
CA SER A 111 -14.92 -25.90 -7.95
C SER A 111 -15.76 -27.13 -8.25
N ASN A 112 -15.71 -27.64 -9.48
CA ASN A 112 -15.88 -29.05 -9.81
C ASN A 112 -15.50 -29.25 -11.28
N GLY A 113 -14.23 -29.57 -11.52
CA GLY A 113 -13.74 -30.19 -12.75
C GLY A 113 -13.69 -29.29 -13.98
N PHE A 114 -12.50 -28.78 -14.31
CA PHE A 114 -12.19 -28.49 -15.71
C PHE A 114 -10.70 -28.67 -16.02
N ALA A 115 -10.42 -29.31 -17.15
CA ALA A 115 -9.13 -29.32 -17.81
C ALA A 115 -9.17 -28.27 -18.94
N VAL A 116 -8.34 -27.24 -18.86
CA VAL A 116 -8.12 -26.30 -19.98
C VAL A 116 -6.74 -26.58 -20.57
N SER A 117 -6.68 -26.82 -21.88
CA SER A 117 -5.48 -26.54 -22.66
C SER A 117 -5.74 -25.26 -23.46
N SER A 118 -4.79 -24.33 -23.44
CA SER A 118 -4.80 -23.18 -24.33
C SER A 118 -3.66 -23.36 -25.34
N PHE A 119 -3.97 -23.11 -26.61
CA PHE A 119 -3.00 -23.03 -27.69
C PHE A 119 -3.11 -21.62 -28.27
N THR A 120 -2.06 -20.81 -28.13
CA THR A 120 -1.93 -19.54 -28.84
C THR A 120 -1.04 -19.78 -30.05
N GLY A 121 -1.67 -20.00 -31.21
CA GLY A 121 -1.01 -19.96 -32.51
C GLY A 121 -1.59 -18.83 -33.33
N SER A 122 -0.78 -17.82 -33.67
CA SER A 122 -1.13 -16.87 -34.72
C SER A 122 -0.84 -17.53 -36.08
N GLY A 123 -1.89 -17.91 -36.80
CA GLY A 123 -1.79 -18.44 -38.15
C GLY A 123 -3.14 -18.39 -38.84
N THR A 124 -3.21 -17.66 -39.95
CA THR A 124 -4.30 -17.68 -40.91
C THR A 124 -4.43 -19.07 -41.54
N LEU A 125 -5.60 -19.71 -41.46
CA LEU A 125 -5.93 -20.89 -42.25
C LEU A 125 -7.38 -20.85 -42.73
N ASP A 126 -7.51 -20.96 -44.05
CA ASP A 126 -8.69 -21.38 -44.78
C ASP A 126 -9.11 -22.81 -44.42
N PHE A 127 -10.40 -23.06 -44.63
CA PHE A 127 -11.18 -24.31 -44.53
C PHE A 127 -10.41 -25.65 -44.57
N LEU A 128 -10.70 -26.51 -43.58
CA LEU A 128 -11.13 -27.92 -43.74
C LEU A 128 -11.55 -28.53 -42.37
N ASP A 129 -12.81 -28.98 -42.32
CA ASP A 129 -13.53 -29.94 -41.45
C ASP A 129 -13.45 -29.96 -39.89
N PRO A 130 -14.57 -30.35 -39.21
CA PRO A 130 -14.84 -29.96 -37.84
C PRO A 130 -14.33 -30.94 -36.77
N LEU A 131 -13.81 -30.34 -35.70
CA LEU A 131 -13.78 -30.77 -34.30
C LEU A 131 -14.25 -32.22 -33.98
N THR A 132 -13.29 -33.10 -33.69
CA THR A 132 -13.54 -34.32 -32.90
C THR A 132 -13.43 -33.98 -31.41
N ILE A 133 -14.54 -34.00 -30.68
CA ILE A 133 -14.58 -33.77 -29.24
C ILE A 133 -14.40 -35.10 -28.51
N TYR A 134 -13.34 -35.22 -27.70
CA TYR A 134 -13.16 -36.36 -26.80
C TYR A 134 -13.74 -36.04 -25.42
N LYS A 135 -14.56 -36.96 -24.88
CA LYS A 135 -15.09 -36.89 -23.52
C LYS A 135 -14.25 -37.80 -22.63
N PHE A 136 -13.58 -37.22 -21.63
CA PHE A 136 -12.90 -37.97 -20.59
C PHE A 136 -13.79 -37.99 -19.35
N THR A 137 -14.06 -39.19 -18.82
CA THR A 137 -14.77 -39.33 -17.55
C THR A 137 -13.80 -39.96 -16.57
N ALA A 138 -13.35 -39.20 -15.58
CA ALA A 138 -12.55 -39.73 -14.49
C ALA A 138 -13.48 -40.15 -13.35
N SER A 139 -13.46 -41.44 -13.01
CA SER A 139 -14.09 -41.94 -11.77
C SER A 139 -13.04 -41.95 -10.67
N ALA A 140 -13.32 -41.26 -9.56
CA ALA A 140 -12.41 -41.18 -8.42
C ALA A 140 -12.33 -42.48 -7.59
N ALA A 141 -13.15 -43.49 -7.89
CA ALA A 141 -13.19 -44.72 -7.10
C ALA A 141 -12.11 -45.75 -7.50
N ASP A 142 -11.69 -45.81 -8.77
CA ASP A 142 -10.94 -46.98 -9.28
C ASP A 142 -9.66 -46.67 -10.06
N HIS A 143 -9.16 -45.42 -10.03
CA HIS A 143 -7.91 -44.99 -10.73
C HIS A 143 -7.71 -45.52 -12.16
N THR A 144 -8.79 -45.74 -12.90
CA THR A 144 -8.75 -46.17 -14.30
C THR A 144 -9.26 -45.04 -15.19
N THR A 145 -8.52 -44.77 -16.27
CA THR A 145 -8.90 -43.78 -17.28
C THR A 145 -9.38 -44.54 -18.51
N THR A 146 -10.68 -44.52 -18.80
CA THR A 146 -11.23 -45.08 -20.02
C THR A 146 -11.50 -43.97 -21.03
N VAL A 147 -11.00 -44.17 -22.26
CA VAL A 147 -11.26 -43.28 -23.39
C VAL A 147 -12.24 -44.00 -24.30
N SER A 148 -13.43 -43.41 -24.49
CA SER A 148 -14.40 -43.91 -25.47
C SER A 148 -14.59 -42.86 -26.56
N GLY A 149 -14.31 -43.25 -27.80
CA GLY A 149 -14.61 -42.43 -28.97
C GLY A 149 -16.08 -42.53 -29.29
N VAL A 150 -16.77 -41.39 -29.37
CA VAL A 150 -18.14 -41.33 -29.90
C VAL A 150 -18.02 -41.23 -31.41
N ASN A 151 -17.92 -42.39 -32.05
CA ASN A 151 -18.53 -42.66 -33.36
C ASN A 151 -18.48 -44.16 -33.60
N GLY A 152 -19.65 -44.77 -33.64
CA GLY A 152 -19.78 -46.19 -33.93
C GLY A 152 -19.28 -46.47 -35.34
N GLN A 153 -18.20 -47.25 -35.44
CA GLN A 153 -18.02 -48.29 -36.45
C GLN A 153 -16.77 -49.13 -36.15
N SER A 154 -16.95 -50.45 -36.29
CA SER A 154 -15.99 -51.55 -36.24
C SER A 154 -15.36 -51.88 -34.88
N GLU A 155 -15.85 -53.00 -34.31
CA GLU A 155 -15.12 -53.84 -33.37
C GLU A 155 -13.89 -54.42 -34.07
N ILE A 156 -12.70 -54.19 -33.52
CA ILE A 156 -11.50 -54.97 -33.81
C ILE A 156 -11.18 -55.75 -32.53
N PRO A 157 -11.13 -57.09 -32.54
CA PRO A 157 -10.88 -57.86 -31.34
C PRO A 157 -9.40 -57.74 -30.98
N LEU A 158 -9.10 -57.08 -29.85
CA LEU A 158 -7.76 -57.10 -29.30
C LEU A 158 -7.57 -58.40 -28.52
N ALA A 159 -6.76 -59.27 -29.11
CA ALA A 159 -6.26 -60.48 -28.49
C ALA A 159 -5.52 -60.18 -27.18
N SER A 160 -5.73 -61.08 -26.23
CA SER A 160 -5.07 -61.20 -24.94
C SER A 160 -3.54 -61.24 -25.02
N ALA A 161 -2.88 -60.30 -24.34
CA ALA A 161 -1.58 -60.44 -23.68
C ALA A 161 -1.45 -59.22 -22.74
N GLY A 162 -1.38 -59.31 -21.42
CA GLY A 162 -0.73 -60.35 -20.63
C GLY A 162 0.76 -60.06 -20.47
N SER A 163 1.14 -58.88 -19.97
CA SER A 163 2.36 -58.67 -19.18
C SER A 163 2.43 -57.24 -18.65
N GLU A 164 2.32 -57.10 -17.33
CA GLU A 164 2.86 -55.94 -16.62
C GLU A 164 4.38 -56.00 -16.73
N ILE A 165 4.97 -55.20 -17.62
CA ILE A 165 6.42 -54.95 -17.60
C ILE A 165 6.67 -53.89 -16.53
N SER A 166 6.89 -54.35 -15.30
CA SER A 166 7.43 -53.52 -14.22
C SER A 166 8.92 -53.29 -14.48
N TRP A 167 9.28 -52.11 -14.98
CA TRP A 167 10.68 -51.69 -15.02
C TRP A 167 11.10 -51.27 -13.61
N GLN A 168 11.60 -52.21 -12.80
CA GLN A 168 12.36 -51.84 -11.61
C GLN A 168 13.69 -51.24 -12.04
N LEU A 169 13.75 -49.91 -12.00
CA LEU A 169 14.93 -49.13 -12.31
C LEU A 169 15.97 -49.30 -11.19
N ASN A 170 16.73 -50.39 -11.22
CA ASN A 170 17.85 -50.60 -10.31
C ASN A 170 19.03 -49.71 -10.76
N ARG A 171 18.98 -48.41 -10.42
CA ARG A 171 20.03 -47.44 -10.76
C ARG A 171 21.23 -47.62 -9.83
N GLN A 172 22.31 -48.16 -10.35
CA GLN A 172 23.64 -47.89 -9.79
C GLN A 172 24.23 -46.67 -10.51
N VAL A 173 24.17 -45.52 -9.84
CA VAL A 173 24.86 -44.31 -10.29
C VAL A 173 26.32 -44.40 -9.83
N THR A 174 27.21 -44.79 -10.72
CA THR A 174 28.65 -44.81 -10.42
C THR A 174 29.21 -43.40 -10.65
N ARG A 175 29.58 -42.73 -9.55
CA ARG A 175 30.17 -41.38 -9.60
C ARG A 175 31.57 -41.46 -10.18
N VAL A 176 31.76 -40.98 -11.41
CA VAL A 176 33.10 -40.80 -11.98
C VAL A 176 33.67 -39.48 -11.43
N GLN A 177 34.82 -39.54 -10.77
CA GLN A 177 35.52 -38.34 -10.30
C GLN A 177 36.11 -37.61 -11.51
N SER A 178 35.52 -36.46 -11.86
CA SER A 178 36.12 -35.48 -12.76
C SER A 178 37.19 -34.67 -12.01
N LEU A 179 38.31 -34.40 -12.69
CA LEU A 179 39.45 -33.61 -12.17
C LEU A 179 39.19 -32.09 -12.21
N ASP A 180 38.07 -31.64 -12.76
CA ASP A 180 37.66 -30.24 -12.77
C ASP A 180 36.40 -30.06 -11.89
N PRO A 181 36.44 -29.25 -10.81
CA PRO A 181 35.30 -29.07 -9.91
C PRO A 181 34.05 -28.48 -10.56
N PHE A 182 34.13 -27.99 -11.80
CA PHE A 182 33.00 -27.39 -12.52
C PHE A 182 32.39 -28.26 -13.63
N ASP A 183 33.02 -29.37 -14.02
CA ASP A 183 32.50 -30.29 -15.03
C ASP A 183 32.15 -31.63 -14.37
N GLN A 184 30.89 -31.80 -13.96
CA GLN A 184 30.37 -33.09 -13.52
C GLN A 184 29.69 -33.78 -14.70
N VAL A 185 30.38 -34.75 -15.28
CA VAL A 185 29.83 -35.60 -16.35
C VAL A 185 29.21 -36.85 -15.69
N TYR A 186 27.91 -37.05 -15.90
CA TYR A 186 27.21 -38.24 -15.46
C TYR A 186 27.07 -39.20 -16.64
N ASN A 187 27.69 -40.38 -16.54
CA ASN A 187 27.47 -41.45 -17.51
C ASN A 187 26.23 -42.22 -17.11
N LEU A 188 25.17 -42.12 -17.91
CA LEU A 188 24.00 -42.99 -17.82
C LEU A 188 24.18 -44.10 -18.86
N SER A 189 24.54 -45.30 -18.40
CA SER A 189 24.51 -46.47 -19.26
C SER A 189 23.06 -46.93 -19.41
N VAL A 190 22.56 -46.92 -20.64
CA VAL A 190 21.30 -47.55 -21.01
C VAL A 190 21.60 -49.00 -21.41
N PRO A 191 20.78 -50.00 -21.05
CA PRO A 191 21.14 -51.42 -21.22
C PRO A 191 21.34 -51.92 -22.66
N ASN A 192 21.13 -51.09 -23.69
CA ASN A 192 21.16 -51.51 -25.10
C ASN A 192 22.17 -50.72 -25.96
N GLY A 193 23.41 -50.55 -25.47
CA GLY A 193 24.58 -50.32 -26.31
C GLY A 193 24.80 -48.92 -26.91
N ASP A 194 23.83 -48.01 -26.82
CA ASP A 194 24.02 -46.61 -27.24
C ASP A 194 24.36 -45.72 -26.05
N GLU A 195 25.59 -45.20 -26.03
CA GLU A 195 26.05 -44.23 -25.02
C GLU A 195 25.44 -42.85 -25.30
N MET A 196 24.55 -42.40 -24.42
CA MET A 196 23.98 -41.05 -24.50
C MET A 196 24.71 -40.13 -23.52
N TYR A 197 25.52 -39.21 -24.05
CA TYR A 197 26.26 -38.22 -23.26
C TYR A 197 25.37 -37.03 -22.93
N VAL A 198 24.88 -36.95 -21.69
CA VAL A 198 24.14 -35.77 -21.21
C VAL A 198 25.13 -34.81 -20.54
N ARG A 199 25.51 -33.74 -21.24
CA ARG A 199 26.33 -32.67 -20.66
C ARG A 199 25.45 -31.78 -19.76
N GLY A 200 25.39 -32.11 -18.48
CA GLY A 200 24.78 -31.25 -17.47
C GLY A 200 25.68 -30.05 -17.18
N VAL A 201 25.38 -28.88 -17.75
CA VAL A 201 26.03 -27.63 -17.33
C VAL A 201 25.49 -27.27 -15.95
N VAL A 202 26.27 -27.53 -14.90
CA VAL A 202 25.99 -27.02 -13.55
C VAL A 202 26.23 -25.51 -13.60
N LEU A 203 25.19 -24.74 -13.89
CA LEU A 203 25.28 -23.28 -13.76
C LEU A 203 25.68 -23.00 -12.31
N PRO A 204 26.81 -22.30 -12.05
CA PRO A 204 27.21 -21.97 -10.70
C PRO A 204 26.01 -21.26 -10.04
N PRO A 205 25.69 -21.58 -8.78
CA PRO A 205 24.57 -20.96 -8.11
C PRO A 205 24.75 -19.45 -8.27
N SER A 206 23.85 -18.83 -9.03
CA SER A 206 23.90 -17.40 -9.27
C SER A 206 23.55 -16.76 -7.93
N LYS A 207 24.56 -16.64 -7.05
CA LYS A 207 24.55 -15.74 -5.92
C LYS A 207 24.66 -14.36 -6.53
N LYS A 208 23.57 -13.95 -7.20
CA LYS A 208 23.27 -12.58 -7.53
C LYS A 208 23.06 -11.95 -6.17
N LYS A 209 24.16 -11.61 -5.50
CA LYS A 209 24.15 -10.77 -4.32
C LYS A 209 23.35 -9.56 -4.77
N TRP A 210 22.22 -9.35 -4.12
CA TRP A 210 21.45 -8.13 -4.27
C TRP A 210 22.31 -7.02 -3.66
N ASP A 211 23.32 -6.58 -4.40
CA ASP A 211 24.33 -5.60 -4.01
C ASP A 211 23.78 -4.16 -4.09
N HIS A 212 22.45 -4.01 -4.11
CA HIS A 212 21.81 -2.74 -3.85
C HIS A 212 21.63 -2.64 -2.34
N PRO A 213 22.52 -1.95 -1.60
CA PRO A 213 22.26 -1.67 -0.21
C PRO A 213 20.91 -0.95 -0.15
N LEU A 214 19.95 -1.56 0.53
CA LEU A 214 18.71 -0.88 0.89
C LEU A 214 19.13 0.37 1.67
N ASP A 215 18.91 1.54 1.10
CA ASP A 215 19.16 2.84 1.73
C ASP A 215 17.81 3.48 2.04
N PRO A 216 17.08 2.96 3.05
CA PRO A 216 15.79 3.50 3.42
C PRO A 216 15.96 4.92 3.94
N ARG A 217 14.97 5.76 3.67
CA ARG A 217 14.91 7.14 4.17
C ARG A 217 13.60 7.38 4.90
N LEU A 218 13.67 8.16 5.98
CA LEU A 218 12.51 8.61 6.74
C LEU A 218 12.13 10.01 6.27
N GLY A 219 10.84 10.24 6.04
CA GLY A 219 10.29 11.49 5.58
C GLY A 219 9.30 12.09 6.57
N LEU A 220 9.31 13.41 6.72
CA LEU A 220 8.20 14.18 7.29
C LEU A 220 7.62 15.02 6.17
N SER A 221 6.30 14.98 5.97
CA SER A 221 5.61 15.71 4.90
C SER A 221 4.40 16.45 5.43
N PHE A 222 4.17 17.64 4.90
CA PHE A 222 3.01 18.48 5.15
C PHE A 222 2.35 18.78 3.82
N GLY A 223 1.03 18.67 3.76
CA GLY A 223 0.28 18.96 2.54
C GLY A 223 -1.06 19.60 2.81
N TYR A 224 -1.53 20.29 1.79
CA TYR A 224 -2.87 20.84 1.71
C TYR A 224 -3.61 20.11 0.60
N LEU A 225 -4.78 19.54 0.88
CA LEU A 225 -5.65 18.98 -0.17
C LEU A 225 -6.79 19.96 -0.48
N ILE A 226 -7.03 20.06 -1.77
CA ILE A 226 -8.12 20.77 -2.44
C ILE A 226 -9.02 19.67 -3.00
N PRO A 227 -10.05 19.24 -2.27
CA PRO A 227 -11.00 18.28 -2.79
C PRO A 227 -11.79 18.87 -3.96
N ASP A 228 -12.28 17.97 -4.81
CA ASP A 228 -13.12 18.29 -5.96
C ASP A 228 -14.45 18.91 -5.48
N PRO A 229 -14.90 20.05 -6.02
CA PRO A 229 -16.08 20.80 -5.56
C PRO A 229 -17.44 20.08 -5.70
N ASP A 230 -17.49 18.80 -6.07
CA ASP A 230 -18.73 18.08 -6.41
C ASP A 230 -19.86 18.21 -5.37
N VAL A 231 -19.59 18.50 -4.09
CA VAL A 231 -20.64 18.90 -3.11
C VAL A 231 -20.03 19.70 -1.95
N GLY A 232 -20.11 21.03 -1.97
CA GLY A 232 -19.71 21.90 -0.87
C GLY A 232 -18.87 23.10 -1.30
N GLU A 233 -19.07 24.25 -0.67
CA GLU A 233 -18.46 25.51 -1.13
C GLU A 233 -17.08 25.78 -0.53
N ARG A 234 -16.75 25.14 0.60
CA ARG A 234 -15.51 25.39 1.32
C ARG A 234 -14.92 24.11 1.86
N PHE A 235 -13.67 23.90 1.50
CA PHE A 235 -12.87 22.79 1.97
C PHE A 235 -11.57 23.31 2.53
N VAL A 236 -11.28 22.92 3.77
CA VAL A 236 -9.95 23.09 4.34
C VAL A 236 -9.50 21.70 4.74
N THR A 237 -8.36 21.28 4.20
CA THR A 237 -7.76 20.02 4.61
C THR A 237 -6.29 20.21 4.89
N SER A 238 -5.83 19.59 5.96
CA SER A 238 -4.41 19.52 6.28
C SER A 238 -3.99 18.06 6.40
N ARG A 239 -2.80 17.76 5.88
CA ARG A 239 -2.20 16.43 5.94
C ARG A 239 -0.80 16.52 6.54
N GLN A 240 -0.54 15.67 7.52
CA GLN A 240 0.76 15.52 8.14
C GLN A 240 1.17 14.04 8.07
N SER A 241 2.35 13.77 7.52
CA SER A 241 2.76 12.40 7.23
C SER A 241 4.13 12.08 7.78
N LEU A 242 4.26 10.88 8.36
CA LEU A 242 5.52 10.22 8.66
C LEU A 242 5.71 9.07 7.66
N LEU A 243 6.74 9.18 6.83
CA LEU A 243 6.94 8.34 5.66
C LEU A 243 8.24 7.53 5.81
N ILE A 244 8.24 6.33 5.26
CA ILE A 244 9.43 5.53 4.99
C ILE A 244 9.48 5.22 3.50
N GLU A 245 10.62 5.45 2.89
CA GLU A 245 10.84 5.18 1.48
C GLU A 245 12.06 4.30 1.30
N THR A 246 11.88 3.20 0.58
CA THR A 246 12.88 2.16 0.41
C THR A 246 13.16 1.96 -1.07
N PRO A 247 14.42 2.05 -1.53
CA PRO A 247 14.77 1.75 -2.91
C PRO A 247 14.55 0.26 -3.18
N VAL A 248 13.85 -0.06 -4.28
CA VAL A 248 13.57 -1.43 -4.68
C VAL A 248 14.55 -1.89 -5.74
N ARG A 249 14.67 -1.15 -6.84
CA ARG A 249 15.59 -1.46 -7.95
C ARG A 249 15.83 -0.25 -8.84
N GLY A 250 17.10 0.07 -9.10
CA GLY A 250 17.46 1.23 -9.92
C GLY A 250 16.87 2.50 -9.34
N ASN A 251 16.02 3.18 -10.12
CA ASN A 251 15.36 4.41 -9.69
C ASN A 251 13.94 4.19 -9.13
N PHE A 252 13.53 2.93 -8.94
CA PHE A 252 12.23 2.61 -8.36
C PHE A 252 12.32 2.51 -6.84
N HIS A 253 11.40 3.20 -6.18
CA HIS A 253 11.27 3.29 -4.74
C HIS A 253 9.86 2.88 -4.32
N LEU A 254 9.75 2.23 -3.17
CA LEU A 254 8.50 1.97 -2.48
C LEU A 254 8.38 2.94 -1.31
N LEU A 255 7.32 3.74 -1.29
CA LEU A 255 7.01 4.66 -0.21
C LEU A 255 5.77 4.17 0.53
N SER A 256 5.87 4.14 1.86
CA SER A 256 4.72 3.89 2.75
C SER A 256 4.86 4.71 4.02
N GLY A 257 3.85 4.69 4.90
CA GLY A 257 3.90 5.45 6.14
C GLY A 257 2.54 5.63 6.78
N LEU A 258 2.45 6.63 7.66
CA LEU A 258 1.24 7.06 8.33
C LEU A 258 0.99 8.52 7.99
N SER A 259 -0.22 8.84 7.55
CA SER A 259 -0.64 10.21 7.24
C SER A 259 -1.88 10.53 8.06
N PHE A 260 -1.78 11.50 8.96
CA PHE A 260 -2.94 12.07 9.62
C PHE A 260 -3.54 13.13 8.70
N GLN A 261 -4.85 13.06 8.49
CA GLN A 261 -5.57 13.98 7.63
C GLN A 261 -6.84 14.45 8.33
N GLU A 262 -7.08 15.74 8.25
CA GLU A 262 -8.31 16.38 8.69
C GLU A 262 -8.98 16.98 7.47
N ILE A 263 -10.21 16.57 7.21
CA ILE A 263 -11.03 17.04 6.08
C ILE A 263 -12.24 17.75 6.65
N THR A 264 -12.33 19.05 6.45
CA THR A 264 -13.51 19.83 6.81
C THR A 264 -14.20 20.28 5.54
N TYR A 265 -15.51 20.05 5.45
CA TYR A 265 -16.35 20.54 4.36
C TYR A 265 -17.67 21.08 4.87
N LYS A 266 -18.19 22.07 4.14
CA LYS A 266 -19.44 22.76 4.46
C LYS A 266 -20.46 22.59 3.34
N LEU A 267 -21.68 22.23 3.71
CA LEU A 267 -22.88 22.42 2.90
C LEU A 267 -23.54 23.73 3.34
N ASP A 268 -23.62 24.71 2.45
CA ASP A 268 -24.33 25.98 2.67
C ASP A 268 -25.72 25.91 2.03
N ASP A 269 -26.64 26.76 2.48
CA ASP A 269 -27.99 26.92 1.93
C ASP A 269 -28.74 25.58 1.75
N VAL A 270 -28.76 24.78 2.82
CA VAL A 270 -29.35 23.43 2.81
C VAL A 270 -30.88 23.46 2.71
N ASP A 271 -31.51 24.55 3.15
CA ASP A 271 -32.96 24.78 3.10
C ASP A 271 -33.47 25.29 1.73
N ASP A 272 -32.60 25.82 0.87
CA ASP A 272 -32.94 26.37 -0.46
C ASP A 272 -33.20 25.31 -1.55
N ASN A 273 -33.43 24.04 -1.18
CA ASN A 273 -33.58 22.89 -2.08
C ASN A 273 -32.36 22.62 -2.99
N ASN A 274 -31.18 23.15 -2.64
CA ASN A 274 -29.93 22.89 -3.36
C ASN A 274 -29.49 21.42 -3.29
N PHE A 275 -30.02 20.66 -2.31
CA PHE A 275 -29.70 19.25 -2.12
C PHE A 275 -30.96 18.38 -2.15
N GLU A 276 -30.85 17.23 -2.81
CA GLU A 276 -31.90 16.21 -2.74
C GLU A 276 -32.08 15.73 -1.30
N ARG A 277 -33.33 15.68 -0.81
CA ARG A 277 -33.65 15.21 0.54
C ARG A 277 -33.09 13.81 0.84
N THR A 278 -33.02 12.93 -0.17
CA THR A 278 -32.41 11.59 -0.07
C THR A 278 -30.93 11.63 0.27
N THR A 279 -30.22 12.68 -0.16
CA THR A 279 -28.80 12.91 0.18
C THR A 279 -28.68 13.44 1.59
N LEU A 280 -29.56 14.35 2.01
CA LEU A 280 -29.57 14.90 3.37
C LEU A 280 -29.94 13.86 4.42
N LEU A 281 -30.80 12.89 4.09
CA LEU A 281 -31.16 11.79 5.00
C LEU A 281 -29.99 10.83 5.32
N LYS A 282 -28.84 10.95 4.63
CA LYS A 282 -27.63 10.19 4.96
C LYS A 282 -26.86 10.79 6.16
N TYR A 283 -27.15 12.03 6.52
CA TYR A 283 -26.54 12.72 7.64
C TYR A 283 -27.21 12.28 8.95
N PRO A 284 -26.44 12.02 10.02
CA PRO A 284 -26.98 11.48 11.26
C PRO A 284 -28.01 12.43 11.88
N ASP A 285 -29.14 11.89 12.31
CA ASP A 285 -30.25 12.62 12.93
C ASP A 285 -30.93 13.68 12.03
N PHE A 286 -30.54 13.84 10.76
CA PHE A 286 -31.14 14.85 9.88
C PHE A 286 -32.66 14.73 9.77
N GLY A 287 -33.18 13.50 9.67
CA GLY A 287 -34.62 13.25 9.59
C GLY A 287 -35.41 13.51 10.89
N SER A 288 -34.72 13.74 12.01
CA SER A 288 -35.34 14.03 13.30
C SER A 288 -35.59 15.53 13.54
N PHE A 289 -34.95 16.39 12.76
CA PHE A 289 -35.11 17.83 12.88
C PHE A 289 -36.48 18.28 12.34
N ILE A 290 -37.14 19.15 13.10
CA ILE A 290 -38.43 19.75 12.70
C ILE A 290 -38.22 20.76 11.57
N THR A 291 -37.10 21.49 11.61
CA THR A 291 -36.68 22.49 10.63
C THR A 291 -35.40 22.03 9.95
N SER A 292 -35.26 22.26 8.65
CA SER A 292 -33.98 22.03 7.96
C SER A 292 -32.91 22.95 8.55
N PRO A 293 -31.67 22.46 8.75
CA PRO A 293 -30.54 23.34 9.04
C PRO A 293 -30.26 24.23 7.83
N ASP A 294 -29.70 25.41 8.12
CA ASP A 294 -29.16 26.37 7.14
C ASP A 294 -27.82 25.85 6.59
N GLU A 295 -26.96 25.39 7.49
CA GLU A 295 -25.61 24.90 7.18
C GLU A 295 -25.33 23.56 7.85
N ILE A 296 -24.58 22.70 7.14
CA ILE A 296 -24.01 21.46 7.70
C ILE A 296 -22.49 21.49 7.52
N LEU A 297 -21.77 21.59 8.63
CA LEU A 297 -20.31 21.44 8.66
C LEU A 297 -19.95 20.02 9.05
N VAL A 298 -19.08 19.38 8.26
CA VAL A 298 -18.58 18.03 8.53
C VAL A 298 -17.07 18.05 8.67
N GLU A 299 -16.59 17.49 9.77
CA GLU A 299 -15.17 17.34 10.06
C GLU A 299 -14.81 15.85 10.17
N ASN A 300 -13.93 15.39 9.28
CA ASN A 300 -13.45 14.03 9.26
C ASN A 300 -11.98 13.99 9.69
N LYS A 301 -11.69 13.26 10.76
CA LYS A 301 -10.34 12.95 11.22
C LYS A 301 -9.98 11.53 10.82
N MET A 302 -8.94 11.37 10.00
CA MET A 302 -8.57 10.08 9.45
C MET A 302 -7.07 9.81 9.51
N LEU A 303 -6.74 8.52 9.59
CA LEU A 303 -5.40 8.00 9.44
C LEU A 303 -5.31 7.24 8.11
N GLN A 304 -4.42 7.67 7.25
CA GLN A 304 -4.20 7.11 5.92
C GLN A 304 -2.84 6.41 5.85
N ILE A 305 -2.82 5.22 5.26
CA ILE A 305 -1.62 4.41 5.01
C ILE A 305 -1.38 4.38 3.50
N PRO A 306 -0.49 5.23 2.96
CA PRO A 306 -0.16 5.18 1.54
C PRO A 306 0.76 4.00 1.21
N LEU A 307 0.59 3.43 0.02
CA LEU A 307 1.51 2.45 -0.56
C LEU A 307 1.83 2.85 -1.99
N TYR A 308 2.90 3.65 -2.17
CA TYR A 308 3.23 4.25 -3.46
C TYR A 308 4.49 3.63 -4.07
N PHE A 309 4.43 3.38 -5.37
CA PHE A 309 5.61 3.14 -6.20
C PHE A 309 6.04 4.45 -6.85
N ARG A 310 7.30 4.82 -6.68
CA ARG A 310 7.89 6.04 -7.22
C ARG A 310 9.05 5.72 -8.14
N TYR A 311 9.18 6.47 -9.22
CA TYR A 311 10.31 6.45 -10.13
C TYR A 311 11.02 7.81 -10.10
N TYR A 312 12.32 7.80 -9.81
CA TYR A 312 13.16 9.01 -9.81
C TYR A 312 13.94 9.16 -11.12
N LYS A 313 14.08 10.39 -11.57
CA LYS A 313 15.01 10.75 -12.66
C LYS A 313 15.91 11.87 -12.16
N PRO A 314 17.21 11.62 -11.93
CA PRO A 314 18.14 12.68 -11.55
C PRO A 314 18.25 13.66 -12.72
N LEU A 315 18.03 14.95 -12.44
CA LEU A 315 18.27 16.03 -13.40
C LEU A 315 19.73 16.48 -13.34
N ASN A 316 20.28 16.57 -12.11
CA ASN A 316 21.69 16.85 -11.85
C ASN A 316 22.11 16.23 -10.51
N ARG A 317 23.27 16.62 -9.96
CA ARG A 317 23.79 16.07 -8.70
C ARG A 317 22.91 16.36 -7.48
N ASN A 318 22.16 17.46 -7.50
CA ASN A 318 21.39 17.96 -6.36
C ASN A 318 19.89 17.99 -6.60
N TRP A 319 19.42 17.70 -7.82
CA TRP A 319 18.01 17.75 -8.18
C TRP A 319 17.57 16.46 -8.86
N SER A 320 16.41 15.96 -8.45
CA SER A 320 15.68 14.89 -9.12
C SER A 320 14.22 15.28 -9.33
N VAL A 321 13.64 14.76 -10.39
CA VAL A 321 12.18 14.73 -10.56
C VAL A 321 11.70 13.32 -10.25
N PHE A 322 10.46 13.18 -9.80
CA PHE A 322 9.84 11.88 -9.63
C PHE A 322 8.38 11.88 -10.07
N ALA A 323 7.93 10.69 -10.42
CA ALA A 323 6.53 10.39 -10.66
C ALA A 323 6.21 9.04 -10.00
N GLY A 324 4.99 8.91 -9.50
CA GLY A 324 4.58 7.70 -8.80
C GLY A 324 3.09 7.63 -8.54
N GLY A 325 2.70 6.57 -7.85
CA GLY A 325 1.32 6.37 -7.47
C GLY A 325 1.10 5.04 -6.78
N GLY A 326 -0.11 4.86 -6.28
CA GLY A 326 -0.55 3.63 -5.63
C GLY A 326 -1.78 3.84 -4.75
N PRO A 327 -2.28 2.76 -4.14
CA PRO A 327 -3.45 2.81 -3.29
C PRO A 327 -3.15 3.39 -1.91
N THR A 328 -4.21 3.80 -1.22
CA THR A 328 -4.21 4.13 0.20
C THR A 328 -5.22 3.27 0.96
N VAL A 329 -4.94 3.01 2.22
CA VAL A 329 -5.91 2.46 3.18
C VAL A 329 -6.29 3.57 4.14
N ASP A 330 -7.58 3.84 4.29
CA ASP A 330 -8.08 4.95 5.09
C ASP A 330 -8.81 4.40 6.32
N ILE A 331 -8.48 4.95 7.49
CA ILE A 331 -9.07 4.62 8.78
C ILE A 331 -9.72 5.90 9.31
N LEU A 332 -11.06 5.93 9.35
CA LEU A 332 -11.81 7.02 9.97
C LEU A 332 -11.72 6.90 11.49
N LEU A 333 -11.19 7.94 12.14
CA LEU A 333 -10.98 7.97 13.59
C LEU A 333 -12.15 8.63 14.32
N ASN A 334 -12.57 9.79 13.81
CA ASN A 334 -13.68 10.57 14.34
C ASN A 334 -14.32 11.35 13.18
N GLN A 335 -15.63 11.50 13.26
CA GLN A 335 -16.42 12.33 12.37
C GLN A 335 -17.37 13.20 13.20
N THR A 336 -17.33 14.51 12.96
CA THR A 336 -18.16 15.50 13.65
C THR A 336 -19.07 16.21 12.64
N PHE A 337 -20.35 16.32 12.95
CA PHE A 337 -21.36 17.05 12.19
C PHE A 337 -21.85 18.21 13.04
N THR A 338 -21.78 19.42 12.50
CA THR A 338 -22.36 20.61 13.13
C THR A 338 -23.49 21.12 12.24
N TYR A 339 -24.71 21.07 12.76
CA TYR A 339 -25.92 21.55 12.12
C TYR A 339 -26.20 22.96 12.61
N SER A 340 -26.04 23.95 11.74
CA SER A 340 -26.36 25.34 12.05
C SER A 340 -27.80 25.64 11.62
N PHE A 341 -28.58 26.24 12.52
CA PHE A 341 -29.96 26.62 12.28
C PHE A 341 -30.12 28.14 12.39
N LEU A 342 -30.95 28.70 11.53
CA LEU A 342 -31.41 30.08 11.60
C LEU A 342 -32.91 30.10 11.88
N VAL A 343 -33.31 30.63 13.04
CA VAL A 343 -34.73 30.71 13.43
C VAL A 343 -35.08 32.12 13.87
N ILE A 344 -36.25 32.60 13.43
CA ILE A 344 -36.79 33.88 13.88
C ILE A 344 -37.51 33.68 15.22
N ARG A 345 -37.00 34.28 16.30
CA ARG A 345 -37.65 34.33 17.62
C ARG A 345 -37.81 35.77 18.04
N ASN A 346 -39.04 36.19 18.36
CA ASN A 346 -39.36 37.57 18.75
C ASN A 346 -38.82 38.60 17.74
N GLU A 347 -39.05 38.36 16.44
CA GLU A 347 -38.58 39.23 15.34
C GLU A 347 -37.05 39.35 15.21
N GLN A 348 -36.28 38.54 15.93
CA GLN A 348 -34.83 38.48 15.83
C GLN A 348 -34.38 37.16 15.21
N LEU A 349 -33.43 37.23 14.28
CA LEU A 349 -32.76 36.06 13.73
C LEU A 349 -31.77 35.50 14.77
N VAL A 350 -32.02 34.29 15.24
CA VAL A 350 -31.17 33.59 16.20
C VAL A 350 -30.49 32.42 15.50
N LYS A 351 -29.16 32.39 15.54
CA LYS A 351 -28.36 31.23 15.10
C LYS A 351 -28.08 30.32 16.29
N PHE A 352 -28.25 29.01 16.11
CA PHE A 352 -27.79 28.00 17.07
C PHE A 352 -27.26 26.77 16.34
N ASP A 353 -26.39 26.02 17.01
CA ASP A 353 -25.73 24.85 16.43
C ASP A 353 -26.09 23.57 17.23
N GLU A 354 -26.27 22.47 16.52
CA GLU A 354 -26.36 21.13 17.10
C GLU A 354 -25.18 20.27 16.61
N ILE A 355 -24.45 19.67 17.54
CA ILE A 355 -23.25 18.88 17.23
C ILE A 355 -23.55 17.40 17.41
N LYS A 356 -23.19 16.59 16.42
CA LYS A 356 -23.21 15.12 16.48
C LYS A 356 -21.83 14.58 16.20
N GLU A 357 -21.38 13.66 17.04
CA GLU A 357 -20.09 12.99 16.88
C GLU A 357 -20.32 11.51 16.62
N SER A 358 -19.53 10.95 15.70
CA SER A 358 -19.41 9.52 15.48
C SER A 358 -17.95 9.12 15.65
N ASN A 359 -17.72 8.24 16.62
CA ASN A 359 -16.41 7.64 16.88
C ASN A 359 -16.33 6.21 16.30
N ASP A 360 -17.15 5.92 15.28
CA ASP A 360 -17.17 4.61 14.64
C ASP A 360 -15.91 4.43 13.82
N LEU A 361 -15.00 3.59 14.33
CA LEU A 361 -13.79 3.22 13.61
C LEU A 361 -14.16 2.44 12.35
N LYS A 362 -13.99 3.08 11.20
CA LYS A 362 -14.23 2.47 9.88
C LYS A 362 -12.93 2.35 9.12
N ILE A 363 -12.66 1.15 8.61
CA ILE A 363 -11.52 0.87 7.73
C ILE A 363 -12.09 0.69 6.33
N SER A 364 -11.53 1.40 5.37
CA SER A 364 -11.96 1.35 3.97
C SER A 364 -10.77 1.30 3.03
N LEU A 365 -10.99 0.75 1.83
CA LEU A 365 -10.10 1.02 0.71
C LEU A 365 -10.22 2.51 0.40
N GLY A 366 -9.15 3.26 0.55
CA GLY A 366 -9.19 4.73 0.49
C GLY A 366 -9.27 5.24 -0.93
N SER A 367 -8.14 5.69 -1.44
CA SER A 367 -7.99 6.26 -2.78
C SER A 367 -6.95 5.49 -3.60
N ILE A 368 -6.99 5.66 -4.92
CA ILE A 368 -5.82 5.48 -5.77
C ILE A 368 -5.25 6.85 -6.08
N SER A 369 -3.95 6.99 -5.89
CA SER A 369 -3.26 8.28 -5.96
C SER A 369 -2.18 8.27 -7.04
N GLY A 370 -2.08 9.36 -7.78
CA GLY A 370 -0.93 9.70 -8.63
C GLY A 370 -0.17 10.88 -8.04
N ASN A 371 1.16 10.90 -8.15
CA ASN A 371 1.98 12.02 -7.72
C ASN A 371 3.12 12.32 -8.71
N ILE A 372 3.46 13.60 -8.80
CA ILE A 372 4.65 14.11 -9.50
C ILE A 372 5.33 15.12 -8.59
N GLY A 373 6.65 15.19 -8.62
CA GLY A 373 7.36 16.12 -7.76
C GLY A 373 8.81 16.34 -8.13
N VAL A 374 9.43 17.25 -7.36
CA VAL A 374 10.84 17.59 -7.42
C VAL A 374 11.46 17.35 -6.06
N GLU A 375 12.69 16.88 -6.04
CA GLU A 375 13.49 16.69 -4.84
C GLU A 375 14.84 17.39 -4.97
N HIS A 376 15.23 18.11 -3.92
CA HIS A 376 16.51 18.79 -3.78
C HIS A 376 17.33 18.17 -2.66
N TYR A 377 18.57 17.76 -2.96
CA TYR A 377 19.50 17.19 -1.99
C TYR A 377 20.39 18.29 -1.39
N PHE A 378 20.13 18.69 -0.14
CA PHE A 378 20.99 19.61 0.60
C PHE A 378 22.31 18.96 1.02
N SER A 379 22.29 17.66 1.25
CA SER A 379 23.47 16.86 1.60
C SER A 379 23.31 15.43 1.11
N ARG A 380 24.29 14.58 1.39
CA ARG A 380 24.19 13.14 1.08
C ARG A 380 23.07 12.43 1.83
N ARG A 381 22.58 13.00 2.94
CA ARG A 381 21.57 12.38 3.81
C ARG A 381 20.24 13.15 3.85
N LEU A 382 20.27 14.46 3.67
CA LEU A 382 19.10 15.31 3.82
C LEU A 382 18.64 15.83 2.45
N SER A 383 17.35 15.70 2.19
CA SER A 383 16.68 16.30 1.03
C SER A 383 15.36 16.95 1.41
N ALA A 384 14.92 17.91 0.61
CA ALA A 384 13.55 18.40 0.59
C ALA A 384 12.86 17.95 -0.70
N GLN A 385 11.56 17.70 -0.63
CA GLN A 385 10.73 17.47 -1.79
C GLN A 385 9.52 18.40 -1.80
N MET A 386 9.03 18.68 -3.00
CA MET A 386 7.72 19.29 -3.24
C MET A 386 6.99 18.41 -4.25
N GLU A 387 5.71 18.15 -4.03
CA GLU A 387 4.92 17.23 -4.85
C GLU A 387 3.49 17.74 -5.08
N LEU A 388 2.97 17.41 -6.25
CA LEU A 388 1.57 17.47 -6.59
C LEU A 388 1.01 16.06 -6.55
N ASN A 389 -0.14 15.88 -5.93
CA ASN A 389 -0.78 14.58 -5.78
C ASN A 389 -2.26 14.69 -6.16
N TYR A 390 -2.72 13.82 -7.04
CA TYR A 390 -4.15 13.64 -7.32
C TYR A 390 -4.61 12.34 -6.65
N GLN A 391 -5.70 12.39 -5.92
CA GLN A 391 -6.32 11.24 -5.25
C GLN A 391 -7.71 11.01 -5.82
N TYR A 392 -7.97 9.78 -6.27
CA TYR A 392 -9.28 9.35 -6.71
C TYR A 392 -9.87 8.37 -5.70
N GLY A 393 -10.99 8.73 -5.07
CA GLY A 393 -11.63 7.94 -4.02
C GLY A 393 -12.19 6.63 -4.57
N LEU A 394 -11.68 5.49 -4.09
CA LEU A 394 -12.22 4.17 -4.44
C LEU A 394 -13.32 3.73 -3.47
N GLY A 395 -13.20 4.16 -2.21
CA GLY A 395 -14.15 3.87 -1.16
C GLY A 395 -15.10 5.02 -0.85
N LYS A 396 -16.16 4.67 -0.12
CA LYS A 396 -17.04 5.61 0.55
C LYS A 396 -16.56 5.74 2.00
N ILE A 397 -16.30 6.96 2.43
CA ILE A 397 -15.83 7.33 3.76
C ILE A 397 -16.97 8.06 4.50
N GLY A 398 -16.93 8.03 5.83
CA GLY A 398 -17.91 8.69 6.69
C GLY A 398 -19.25 7.94 6.81
N LEU A 399 -20.17 8.50 7.59
CA LEU A 399 -21.56 8.03 7.71
C LEU A 399 -22.39 8.39 6.47
N GLU A 400 -22.08 9.51 5.83
CA GLU A 400 -22.68 9.99 4.59
C GLU A 400 -22.35 9.09 3.38
N GLY A 401 -21.32 8.24 3.50
CA GLY A 401 -20.92 7.29 2.48
C GLY A 401 -20.40 7.99 1.22
N ARG A 402 -19.47 8.92 1.37
CA ARG A 402 -18.97 9.78 0.30
C ARG A 402 -17.58 9.39 -0.18
N SER A 403 -17.36 9.43 -1.49
CA SER A 403 -16.02 9.32 -2.08
C SER A 403 -15.39 10.72 -2.18
N PHE A 404 -14.09 10.82 -1.88
CA PHE A 404 -13.35 12.06 -1.97
C PHE A 404 -12.34 11.98 -3.12
N ASN A 405 -12.51 12.84 -4.11
CA ASN A 405 -11.48 13.13 -5.10
C ASN A 405 -10.77 14.42 -4.66
N SER A 406 -9.46 14.50 -4.85
CA SER A 406 -8.73 15.70 -4.44
C SER A 406 -7.42 15.91 -5.19
N PHE A 407 -7.04 17.17 -5.30
CA PHE A 407 -5.69 17.61 -5.64
C PHE A 407 -4.97 18.04 -4.38
N ALA A 408 -3.68 17.75 -4.26
CA ALA A 408 -2.89 18.10 -3.10
C ALA A 408 -1.55 18.68 -3.52
N VAL A 409 -1.09 19.66 -2.74
CA VAL A 409 0.27 20.16 -2.80
C VAL A 409 0.94 19.82 -1.47
N SER A 410 2.04 19.07 -1.50
CA SER A 410 2.82 18.76 -0.30
C SER A 410 4.29 19.15 -0.41
N GLY A 411 4.89 19.48 0.73
CA GLY A 411 6.32 19.64 0.91
C GLY A 411 6.81 18.74 2.04
N GLY A 412 8.01 18.17 1.90
CA GLY A 412 8.55 17.27 2.92
C GLY A 412 10.07 17.25 3.00
N LEU A 413 10.58 16.80 4.14
CA LEU A 413 12.01 16.60 4.40
C LEU A 413 12.29 15.11 4.57
N PHE A 414 13.33 14.61 3.91
CA PHE A 414 13.74 13.22 3.96
C PHE A 414 15.17 13.08 4.48
N TYR A 415 15.37 12.10 5.36
CA TYR A 415 16.66 11.74 5.94
C TYR A 415 17.01 10.28 5.63
N LYS A 416 18.12 10.06 4.93
CA LYS A 416 18.63 8.72 4.63
C LYS A 416 19.23 8.08 5.87
N LEU A 417 18.76 6.89 6.21
CA LEU A 417 19.15 6.18 7.42
C LEU A 417 20.56 5.59 7.33
N ASN A 418 20.99 5.17 6.14
CA ASN A 418 22.20 4.35 6.01
C ASN A 418 23.24 4.99 5.09
N SER A 419 24.02 5.95 5.60
CA SER A 419 25.19 6.41 4.87
C SER A 419 26.38 5.49 5.11
N ASN A 420 26.31 4.25 4.66
CA ASN A 420 27.53 3.45 4.62
C ASN A 420 28.50 4.12 3.64
N ARG A 421 29.48 4.83 4.22
CA ARG A 421 30.61 5.47 3.54
C ARG A 421 31.44 4.34 2.93
N ARG A 422 31.04 3.81 1.78
CA ARG A 422 32.03 3.20 0.89
C ARG A 422 32.88 4.36 0.36
N ARG A 423 34.00 4.58 1.05
CA ARG A 423 35.11 5.40 0.57
C ARG A 423 35.72 4.71 -0.64
#